data_AF-A0A841R8D7-F1
#
_entry.id   AF-A0A841R8D7-F1
#
_cell.length_a   1.000
_cell.length_b   1.000
_cell.length_c   1.000
_cell.angle_alpha   90.00
_cell.angle_beta   90.00
_cell.angle_gamma   90.00
#
_symmetry.space_group_name_H-M   'P 1'
#
loop_
_entity.id
_entity.type
_entity.pdbx_description
1 polymer ?
#
loop_
_entity_poly.entity_id
_entity_poly.type
_entity_poly.pdbx_seq_one_letter_code
_entity_poly.pdbx_strand_id
1 'polypeptide(L)'
;MKKSGDMAIRVAEAINEENPLFPSWHSTVPFVFDGEILVTSSTVNSLWTGIVDSGFTIKNPVITSIEPVENEDFSLFRNSWEMEVFFKNKMPDYSYRVSIEGVSGNIILIIYRDENRDYSILGLKAGAK
;
A
#
# COMPACT_ATOMS: atom_id res chain seq x y z
N MET A 1 -11.90 -5.00 -7.92
CA MET A 1 -10.80 -5.78 -8.56
C MET A 1 -10.09 -5.01 -9.66
N LYS A 2 -10.66 -4.80 -10.87
CA LYS A 2 -9.93 -4.10 -11.97
C LYS A 2 -9.36 -2.73 -11.56
N LYS A 3 -10.17 -1.90 -10.90
CA LYS A 3 -9.75 -0.57 -10.42
C LYS A 3 -8.71 -0.59 -9.29
N SER A 4 -8.67 -1.64 -8.47
CA SER A 4 -7.62 -1.82 -7.45
C SER A 4 -6.27 -2.05 -8.12
N GLY A 5 -6.25 -2.88 -9.16
CA GLY A 5 -5.06 -3.08 -10.00
C GLY A 5 -4.64 -1.81 -10.72
N ASP A 6 -5.59 -1.08 -11.34
CA ASP A 6 -5.29 0.18 -12.01
C ASP A 6 -4.65 1.21 -11.05
N MET A 7 -5.17 1.32 -9.82
CA MET A 7 -4.57 2.17 -8.78
C MET A 7 -3.16 1.70 -8.40
N ALA A 8 -2.97 0.39 -8.23
CA ALA A 8 -1.67 -0.19 -7.87
C ALA A 8 -0.61 0.10 -8.93
N ILE A 9 -0.93 -0.03 -10.21
CA ILE A 9 -0.03 0.31 -11.32
C ILE A 9 0.31 1.80 -11.29
N ARG A 10 -0.68 2.69 -11.12
CA ARG A 10 -0.42 4.14 -11.05
C ARG A 10 0.49 4.53 -9.89
N VAL A 11 0.40 3.82 -8.76
CA VAL A 11 1.34 4.01 -7.63
C VAL A 11 2.75 3.59 -8.04
N ALA A 12 2.92 2.44 -8.68
CA ALA A 12 4.23 1.98 -9.15
C ALA A 12 4.83 2.92 -10.20
N GLU A 13 4.01 3.43 -11.13
CA GLU A 13 4.39 4.45 -12.11
C GLU A 13 4.84 5.74 -11.41
N ALA A 14 4.05 6.24 -10.45
CA ALA A 14 4.40 7.45 -9.70
C ALA A 14 5.72 7.32 -8.93
N ILE A 15 6.00 6.15 -8.34
CA ILE A 15 7.31 5.87 -7.72
C ILE A 15 8.43 5.97 -8.77
N ASN A 16 8.26 5.34 -9.94
CA ASN A 16 9.25 5.36 -11.01
C ASN A 16 9.45 6.76 -11.64
N GLU A 17 8.43 7.61 -11.58
CA GLU A 17 8.45 9.00 -12.05
C GLU A 17 8.93 10.00 -10.98
N GLU A 18 9.41 9.50 -9.83
CA GLU A 18 9.85 10.33 -8.70
C GLU A 18 8.75 11.28 -8.20
N ASN A 19 7.49 10.83 -8.27
CA ASN A 19 6.31 11.59 -7.87
C ASN A 19 5.70 11.03 -6.57
N PRO A 20 6.14 11.50 -5.39
CA PRO A 20 5.59 11.04 -4.12
C PRO A 20 4.18 11.60 -3.84
N LEU A 21 3.76 12.66 -4.55
CA LEU A 21 2.50 13.34 -4.28
C LEU A 21 1.29 12.48 -4.65
N PHE A 22 1.37 11.76 -5.77
CA PHE A 22 0.28 10.89 -6.20
C PHE A 22 -0.08 9.83 -5.14
N PRO A 23 0.84 8.95 -4.71
CA PRO A 23 0.49 7.96 -3.70
C PRO A 23 0.19 8.60 -2.34
N SER A 24 0.82 9.73 -2.00
CA SER A 24 0.53 10.47 -0.77
C SER A 24 -0.92 10.99 -0.71
N TRP A 25 -1.41 11.64 -1.76
CA TRP A 25 -2.79 12.16 -1.82
C TRP A 25 -3.85 11.06 -1.86
N HIS A 26 -3.50 9.91 -2.42
CA HIS A 26 -4.40 8.75 -2.43
C HIS A 26 -4.28 7.87 -1.19
N SER A 27 -3.38 8.21 -0.25
CA SER A 27 -3.25 7.47 1.00
C SER A 27 -4.18 7.98 2.09
N THR A 28 -4.62 7.07 2.95
CA THR A 28 -5.49 7.38 4.09
C THR A 28 -4.79 7.10 5.40
N VAL A 29 -5.20 7.80 6.45
CA VAL A 29 -4.81 7.46 7.82
C VAL A 29 -5.97 6.79 8.55
N PRO A 30 -5.69 5.80 9.41
CA PRO A 30 -4.38 5.18 9.68
C PRO A 30 -3.82 4.41 8.47
N PHE A 31 -2.48 4.41 8.31
CA PHE A 31 -1.77 3.78 7.20
C PHE A 31 -0.80 2.71 7.68
N VAL A 32 -0.86 1.49 7.13
CA VAL A 32 0.03 0.38 7.50
C VAL A 32 1.32 0.46 6.68
N PHE A 33 2.47 0.63 7.34
CA PHE A 33 3.77 0.61 6.68
C PHE A 33 4.76 -0.27 7.43
N ASP A 34 5.26 -1.31 6.77
CA ASP A 34 6.33 -2.20 7.24
C ASP A 34 6.31 -2.55 8.75
N GLY A 35 5.13 -2.89 9.27
CA GLY A 35 4.97 -3.28 10.67
C GLY A 35 4.67 -2.16 11.66
N GLU A 36 4.44 -0.95 11.16
CA GLU A 36 3.99 0.24 11.89
C GLU A 36 2.64 0.73 11.34
N ILE A 37 1.88 1.44 12.18
CA ILE A 37 0.64 2.10 11.80
C ILE A 37 0.87 3.61 11.90
N LEU A 38 0.96 4.28 10.76
CA LEU A 38 1.14 5.72 10.67
C LEU A 38 -0.20 6.42 10.87
N VAL A 39 -0.28 7.29 11.87
CA VAL A 39 -1.54 7.93 12.29
C VAL A 39 -1.71 9.36 11.76
N THR A 40 -0.71 9.92 11.07
CA THR A 40 -0.78 11.29 10.52
C THR A 40 -0.44 11.34 9.04
N SER A 41 -1.17 12.17 8.29
CA SER A 41 -0.92 12.38 6.87
C SER A 41 0.46 12.97 6.60
N SER A 42 1.02 13.74 7.55
CA SER A 42 2.39 14.24 7.44
C SER A 42 3.41 13.10 7.42
N THR A 43 3.24 12.09 8.28
CA THR A 43 4.13 10.92 8.33
C THR A 43 4.00 10.08 7.06
N VAL A 44 2.77 9.89 6.57
CA VAL A 44 2.53 9.19 5.30
C VAL A 44 3.15 9.94 4.12
N ASN A 45 3.07 11.27 4.11
CA ASN A 45 3.71 12.08 3.08
C ASN A 45 5.24 11.94 3.14
N SER A 46 5.84 12.04 4.33
CA SER A 46 7.27 11.83 4.52
C SER A 46 7.72 10.42 4.12
N LEU A 47 6.89 9.39 4.34
CA LEU A 47 7.15 8.04 3.88
C LEU A 47 7.29 7.99 2.35
N TRP A 48 6.30 8.48 1.61
CA TRP A 48 6.32 8.44 0.14
C TRP A 48 7.46 9.27 -0.44
N THR A 49 7.73 10.44 0.14
CA THR A 49 8.91 11.24 -0.19
C THR A 49 10.19 10.45 0.05
N GLY A 50 10.33 9.79 1.20
CA GLY A 50 11.51 8.99 1.52
C GLY A 50 11.73 7.80 0.57
N ILE A 51 10.65 7.14 0.11
CA ILE A 51 10.73 6.06 -0.88
C ILE A 51 11.31 6.58 -2.19
N VAL A 52 10.76 7.70 -2.70
CA VAL A 52 11.24 8.32 -3.93
C VAL A 52 12.68 8.82 -3.78
N ASP A 53 12.98 9.56 -2.71
CA ASP A 53 14.31 10.14 -2.45
C ASP A 53 15.39 9.05 -2.27
N SER A 54 15.00 7.84 -1.85
CA SER A 54 15.92 6.70 -1.76
C SER A 54 16.30 6.09 -3.12
N GLY A 55 15.62 6.49 -4.20
CA GLY A 55 15.77 5.91 -5.53
C GLY A 55 15.12 4.53 -5.69
N PHE A 56 14.18 4.18 -4.81
CA PHE A 56 13.42 2.94 -4.94
C PHE A 56 12.59 2.97 -6.22
N THR A 57 12.70 1.93 -7.04
CA THR A 57 11.98 1.82 -8.32
C THR A 57 11.43 0.42 -8.52
N ILE A 58 10.32 0.33 -9.25
CA ILE A 58 9.64 -0.92 -9.62
C ILE A 58 9.62 -0.99 -11.14
N LYS A 59 10.76 -1.33 -11.76
CA LYS A 59 10.86 -1.38 -13.21
C LYS A 59 10.03 -2.52 -13.79
N ASN A 60 9.27 -2.24 -14.86
CA ASN A 60 8.33 -3.17 -15.51
C ASN A 60 7.36 -3.78 -14.48
N PRO A 61 6.53 -2.97 -13.80
CA PRO A 61 5.66 -3.46 -12.75
C PRO A 61 4.62 -4.42 -13.34
N VAL A 62 4.51 -5.60 -12.74
CA VAL A 62 3.50 -6.61 -13.07
C VAL A 62 2.72 -6.93 -11.81
N ILE A 63 1.39 -6.85 -11.89
CA ILE A 63 0.52 -7.34 -10.82
C ILE A 63 0.55 -8.86 -10.83
N THR A 64 0.96 -9.46 -9.72
CA THR A 64 1.01 -10.91 -9.56
C THR A 64 -0.20 -11.47 -8.81
N SER A 65 -0.82 -10.67 -7.93
CA SER A 65 -2.09 -11.03 -7.30
C SER A 65 -2.95 -9.83 -6.93
N ILE A 66 -4.27 -10.06 -6.90
CA ILE A 66 -5.29 -9.15 -6.36
C ILE A 66 -6.25 -10.01 -5.54
N GLU A 67 -6.15 -9.92 -4.22
CA GLU A 67 -6.91 -10.75 -3.28
C GLU A 67 -7.63 -9.87 -2.27
N PRO A 68 -8.83 -10.23 -1.79
CA PRO A 68 -9.43 -9.56 -0.64
C PRO A 68 -8.47 -9.62 0.56
N VAL A 69 -8.42 -8.56 1.37
CA VAL A 69 -7.67 -8.61 2.62
C VAL A 69 -8.37 -9.53 3.60
N GLU A 70 -7.63 -10.48 4.17
CA GLU A 70 -8.08 -11.32 5.27
C GLU A 70 -7.50 -10.86 6.61
N ASN A 71 -8.08 -11.28 7.72
CA ASN A 71 -7.60 -10.87 9.03
C ASN A 71 -6.15 -11.29 9.24
N GLU A 72 -5.79 -12.48 8.79
CA GLU A 72 -4.48 -13.13 8.93
C GLU A 72 -3.37 -12.40 8.14
N ASP A 73 -3.72 -11.49 7.22
CA ASP A 73 -2.78 -10.71 6.42
C ASP A 73 -1.94 -9.74 7.25
N PHE A 74 -2.31 -9.48 8.52
CA PHE A 74 -1.46 -8.73 9.45
C PHE A 74 -0.02 -9.31 9.49
N SER A 75 0.10 -10.63 9.37
CA SER A 75 1.36 -11.36 9.45
C SER A 75 2.31 -11.04 8.30
N LEU A 76 1.79 -10.57 7.15
CA LEU A 76 2.61 -10.10 6.03
C LEU A 76 3.36 -8.82 6.37
N PHE A 77 2.77 -7.96 7.20
CA PHE A 77 3.37 -6.70 7.61
C PHE A 77 4.24 -6.90 8.84
N ARG A 78 3.64 -7.43 9.92
CA ARG A 78 4.33 -7.79 11.16
C ARG A 78 3.43 -8.66 12.04
N ASN A 79 4.00 -9.73 12.59
CA ASN A 79 3.31 -10.53 13.61
C ASN A 79 3.35 -9.80 14.97
N SER A 80 2.40 -8.89 15.19
CA SER A 80 2.22 -8.18 16.46
C SER A 80 0.73 -8.06 16.81
N TRP A 81 0.46 -7.99 18.12
CA TRP A 81 -0.90 -7.80 18.64
C TRP A 81 -1.57 -6.54 18.08
N GLU A 82 -0.81 -5.45 17.95
CA GLU A 82 -1.32 -4.18 17.41
C GLU A 82 -1.77 -4.34 15.95
N MET A 83 -0.98 -5.01 15.11
CA MET A 83 -1.34 -5.23 13.71
C MET A 83 -2.52 -6.20 13.59
N GLU A 84 -2.55 -7.26 14.40
CA GLU A 84 -3.69 -8.18 14.46
C GLU A 84 -4.98 -7.45 14.82
N VAL A 85 -4.96 -6.60 15.85
CA VAL A 85 -6.11 -5.79 16.27
C VAL A 85 -6.52 -4.81 15.17
N PHE A 86 -5.57 -4.22 14.46
CA PHE A 86 -5.84 -3.32 13.35
C PHE A 86 -6.58 -4.03 12.20
N PHE A 87 -6.05 -5.15 11.72
CA PHE A 87 -6.66 -5.90 10.62
C PHE A 87 -8.05 -6.40 11.00
N LYS A 88 -8.23 -6.87 12.25
CA LYS A 88 -9.54 -7.37 12.72
C LYS A 88 -10.60 -6.30 12.93
N ASN A 89 -10.22 -5.11 13.38
CA ASN A 89 -11.19 -4.11 13.88
C ASN A 89 -11.23 -2.80 13.11
N LYS A 90 -10.24 -2.53 12.26
CA LYS A 90 -10.05 -1.24 11.59
C LYS A 90 -9.90 -1.35 10.07
N MET A 91 -9.68 -2.54 9.53
CA MET A 91 -9.60 -2.74 8.09
C MET A 91 -10.98 -2.43 7.45
N PRO A 92 -11.05 -1.52 6.46
CA PRO A 92 -12.30 -1.24 5.77
C PRO A 92 -12.81 -2.46 5.02
N ASP A 93 -14.13 -2.59 4.94
CA ASP A 93 -14.77 -3.53 4.02
C ASP A 93 -14.32 -3.24 2.58
N TYR A 94 -14.21 -4.27 1.75
CA TYR A 94 -13.74 -4.16 0.36
C TYR A 94 -12.30 -3.67 0.20
N SER A 95 -11.44 -4.02 1.16
CA SER A 95 -9.98 -3.90 1.03
C SER A 95 -9.41 -5.05 0.20
N TYR A 96 -8.45 -4.73 -0.66
CA TYR A 96 -7.73 -5.69 -1.49
C TYR A 96 -6.23 -5.55 -1.27
N ARG A 97 -5.57 -6.69 -1.10
CA ARG A 97 -4.12 -6.84 -1.19
C ARG A 97 -3.74 -6.96 -2.67
N VAL A 98 -2.87 -6.07 -3.14
CA VAL A 98 -2.34 -6.10 -4.49
C VAL A 98 -0.82 -6.26 -4.43
N SER A 99 -0.33 -7.39 -4.95
CA SER A 99 1.11 -7.65 -5.06
C SER A 99 1.61 -7.21 -6.43
N ILE A 100 2.67 -6.41 -6.43
CA ILE A 100 3.36 -5.94 -7.63
C ILE A 100 4.80 -6.43 -7.58
N GLU A 101 5.22 -7.12 -8.64
CA GLU A 101 6.61 -7.49 -8.86
C GLU A 101 7.22 -6.60 -9.93
N GLY A 102 8.48 -6.22 -9.72
CA GLY A 102 9.28 -5.48 -10.67
C GLY A 102 10.72 -6.00 -10.66
N VAL A 103 11.47 -5.67 -11.71
CA VAL A 103 12.86 -6.16 -11.88
C VAL A 103 13.76 -5.70 -10.73
N SER A 104 13.49 -4.53 -10.16
CA SER A 104 14.31 -3.86 -9.14
C SER A 104 13.68 -3.85 -7.74
N GLY A 105 12.48 -4.36 -7.57
CA GLY A 105 11.76 -4.30 -6.30
C GLY A 105 10.33 -4.79 -6.41
N ASN A 106 9.82 -5.26 -5.28
CA ASN A 106 8.45 -5.74 -5.14
C ASN A 106 7.73 -4.92 -4.06
N ILE A 107 6.43 -4.73 -4.22
CA ILE A 107 5.59 -4.11 -3.20
C ILE A 107 4.28 -4.88 -3.02
N ILE A 108 3.74 -4.81 -1.81
CA ILE A 108 2.35 -5.13 -1.51
C ILE A 108 1.65 -3.85 -1.13
N LEU A 109 0.51 -3.57 -1.78
CA LEU A 109 -0.38 -2.47 -1.43
C LEU A 109 -1.67 -3.01 -0.82
N ILE A 110 -2.18 -2.31 0.19
CA ILE A 110 -3.58 -2.46 0.62
C ILE A 110 -4.36 -1.31 0.00
N ILE A 111 -5.29 -1.65 -0.87
CA ILE A 111 -6.14 -0.70 -1.58
C ILE A 111 -7.58 -1.02 -1.25
N TYR A 112 -8.29 -0.04 -0.69
CA TYR A 112 -9.71 -0.19 -0.39
C TYR A 112 -10.54 0.79 -1.19
N ARG A 113 -11.82 0.47 -1.30
CA ARG A 113 -12.80 1.37 -1.90
C ARG A 113 -13.45 2.18 -0.80
N ASP A 114 -13.31 3.50 -0.87
CA ASP A 114 -13.90 4.40 0.11
C ASP A 114 -15.42 4.57 -0.08
N GLU A 115 -16.05 5.31 0.83
CA GLU A 115 -17.49 5.60 0.79
C GLU A 115 -17.91 6.39 -0.47
N ASN A 116 -17.00 7.19 -1.03
CA ASN A 116 -17.20 7.95 -2.27
C ASN A 116 -17.03 7.09 -3.52
N ARG A 117 -16.73 5.80 -3.37
CA ARG A 117 -16.46 4.82 -4.43
C ARG A 117 -15.14 5.07 -5.16
N ASP A 118 -14.28 5.89 -4.61
CA ASP A 118 -12.90 6.06 -5.03
C ASP A 118 -12.02 4.99 -4.38
N TYR A 119 -10.78 4.88 -4.86
CA TYR A 119 -9.81 3.91 -4.37
C TYR A 119 -8.73 4.66 -3.61
N SER A 120 -8.41 4.15 -2.43
CA SER A 120 -7.45 4.74 -1.52
C SER A 120 -6.44 3.70 -1.05
N ILE A 121 -5.24 4.15 -0.74
CA ILE A 121 -4.12 3.34 -0.28
C ILE A 121 -4.11 3.39 1.23
N LEU A 122 -4.23 2.22 1.86
CA LEU A 122 -4.26 2.09 3.31
C LEU A 122 -3.00 1.42 3.84
N GLY A 123 -2.21 0.78 2.98
CA GLY A 123 -0.94 0.22 3.40
C GLY A 123 0.02 -0.08 2.29
N LEU A 124 1.29 -0.19 2.67
CA LEU A 124 2.42 -0.52 1.82
C LEU A 124 3.39 -1.44 2.58
N LYS A 125 3.86 -2.48 1.91
CA LYS A 125 5.08 -3.20 2.26
C LYS A 125 6.02 -3.22 1.06
N ALA A 126 7.22 -2.68 1.22
CA ALA A 126 8.27 -2.75 0.21
C ALA A 126 9.19 -3.94 0.48
N GLY A 127 9.75 -4.53 -0.59
CA GLY A 127 10.67 -5.66 -0.47
C GLY A 127 10.00 -6.99 -0.10
N ALA A 128 8.70 -7.15 -0.42
CA ALA A 128 8.03 -8.42 -0.26
C ALA A 128 8.67 -9.49 -1.16
N LYS A 129 8.97 -10.67 -0.59
CA LYS A 129 9.49 -11.83 -1.31
C LYS A 129 8.38 -12.83 -1.56
#